data_AF-A0A7V9LRU2-F1
#
_entry.id   AF-A0A7V9LRU2-F1
#
_cell.length_a   1.000
_cell.length_b   1.000
_cell.length_c   1.000
_cell.angle_alpha   90.00
_cell.angle_beta   90.00
_cell.angle_gamma   90.00
#
_symmetry.space_group_name_H-M   'P 1'
#
loop_
_entity.id
_entity.type
_entity.pdbx_description
1 polymer ?
#
loop_
_entity_poly.entity_id
_entity_poly.type
_entity_poly.pdbx_seq_one_letter_code
_entity_poly.pdbx_strand_id
1 'polypeptide(L)' 'MPTDPSSRDAVRAVYADLVPVTRQQDGCLSYDVYESSSVPGVIVVQGRWRSAEDVKAHSQSKHLADAIAALQII' A
#
# COMPACT_ATOMS: atom_id res chain seq x y z
N MET A 1 1.82 -3.55 8.09
CA MET A 1 2.13 -2.48 9.08
C MET A 1 1.09 -2.55 10.18
N PRO A 2 1.46 -2.49 11.47
CA PRO A 2 0.49 -2.37 12.57
C PRO A 2 -0.21 -1.02 12.50
N THR A 3 -1.53 -1.00 12.65
CA THR A 3 -2.36 0.20 12.61
C THR A 3 -3.27 0.25 13.83
N ASP A 4 -3.58 1.45 14.33
CA ASP A 4 -4.56 1.59 15.41
C ASP A 4 -5.95 1.07 14.95
N PRO A 5 -6.61 0.19 15.72
CA PRO A 5 -7.92 -0.34 15.36
C PRO A 5 -9.03 0.71 15.22
N SER A 6 -8.90 1.88 15.88
CA SER A 6 -9.81 3.03 15.78
C SER A 6 -9.63 3.83 14.49
N SER A 7 -8.48 3.63 13.83
CA SER A 7 -8.09 4.30 12.60
C SER A 7 -8.32 3.46 11.32
N ARG A 8 -8.99 2.30 11.44
CA ARG A 8 -9.16 1.34 10.35
C ARG A 8 -9.76 1.92 9.07
N ASP A 9 -10.75 2.80 9.19
CA ASP A 9 -11.38 3.42 8.01
C ASP A 9 -10.46 4.41 7.31
N ALA A 10 -9.65 5.16 8.07
CA ALA A 10 -8.67 6.09 7.51
C ALA A 10 -7.53 5.34 6.79
N VAL A 11 -7.04 4.25 7.39
CA VAL A 11 -6.06 3.35 6.76
C VAL A 11 -6.62 2.78 5.46
N ARG A 12 -7.88 2.29 5.46
CA ARG A 12 -8.53 1.77 4.26
C ARG A 12 -8.66 2.84 3.16
N ALA A 13 -8.99 4.07 3.53
CA ALA A 13 -9.08 5.18 2.58
C ALA A 13 -7.74 5.46 1.89
N VAL A 14 -6.64 5.53 2.64
CA VAL A 14 -5.30 5.73 2.07
C VAL A 14 -4.96 4.65 1.03
N TYR A 15 -5.23 3.38 1.34
CA TYR A 15 -4.98 2.29 0.39
C TYR A 15 -5.97 2.27 -0.79
N ALA A 16 -7.21 2.71 -0.60
CA ALA A 16 -8.18 2.85 -1.68
C ALA A 16 -7.73 3.86 -2.74
N ASP A 17 -6.99 4.90 -2.33
CA ASP A 17 -6.39 5.88 -3.25
C ASP A 17 -5.07 5.39 -3.85
N LEU A 18 -4.24 4.70 -3.05
CA LEU A 18 -2.91 4.22 -3.48
C LEU A 18 -2.99 3.10 -4.53
N VAL A 19 -3.90 2.14 -4.35
CA VAL A 19 -3.97 0.91 -5.16
C VAL A 19 -4.25 1.20 -6.65
N PRO A 20 -5.25 2.02 -7.03
CA PRO A 20 -5.54 2.29 -8.43
C PRO A 20 -4.40 2.97 -9.17
N VAL A 21 -3.69 3.89 -8.50
CA VAL A 21 -2.54 4.61 -9.08
C VAL A 21 -1.35 3.68 -9.22
N THR A 22 -1.11 2.82 -8.23
CA THR A 22 -0.01 1.85 -8.28
C THR A 22 -0.20 0.82 -9.39
N ARG A 23 -1.42 0.35 -9.61
CA ARG A 23 -1.76 -0.60 -10.68
C ARG A 23 -1.57 -0.01 -12.09
N GLN A 24 -1.50 1.31 -12.23
CA GLN A 24 -1.23 1.97 -13.51
C GLN A 24 0.27 2.13 -13.80
N GLN A 25 1.16 1.80 -12.85
CA GLN A 25 2.60 1.88 -13.08
C GLN A 25 3.05 0.80 -14.07
N ASP A 26 3.93 1.17 -14.99
CA ASP A 26 4.55 0.19 -15.89
C ASP A 26 5.25 -0.91 -15.07
N GLY A 27 5.10 -2.15 -15.53
CA GLY A 27 5.61 -3.32 -14.84
C GLY A 27 4.81 -3.77 -13.61
N CYS A 28 3.76 -3.06 -13.17
CA CYS A 28 2.85 -3.56 -12.14
C CYS A 28 1.93 -4.64 -12.72
N LEU A 29 2.05 -5.88 -12.24
CA LEU A 29 1.23 -7.01 -12.67
C LEU A 29 0.02 -7.21 -11.76
N SER A 30 0.22 -7.03 -10.45
CA SER A 30 -0.86 -6.97 -9.47
C SER A 30 -0.42 -6.15 -8.27
N TYR A 31 -1.39 -5.55 -7.58
CA TYR A 31 -1.15 -4.84 -6.33
C TYR A 31 -2.41 -4.93 -5.48
N ASP A 32 -2.32 -5.68 -4.39
CA ASP A 32 -3.45 -6.08 -3.57
C ASP A 32 -3.16 -5.81 -2.09
N VAL A 33 -4.19 -5.43 -1.35
CA VAL A 33 -4.08 -5.05 0.06
C VAL A 33 -5.09 -5.87 0.87
N TYR A 34 -4.61 -6.47 1.95
CA TYR A 34 -5.38 -7.36 2.82
C TYR A 34 -5.20 -6.96 4.28
N GLU A 35 -6.21 -7.20 5.10
CA GLU A 35 -6.03 -7.26 6.56
C GLU A 35 -5.59 -8.67 6.95
N SER A 36 -4.61 -8.78 7.85
CA SER A 36 -4.11 -10.06 8.33
C SER A 36 -5.20 -10.81 9.10
N SER A 37 -5.39 -12.08 8.74
CA SER A 37 -6.33 -12.96 9.44
C SER A 37 -5.80 -13.46 10.79
N SER A 38 -4.49 -13.36 11.03
CA SER A 38 -3.84 -13.85 12.26
C SER A 38 -3.49 -12.74 13.24
N VAL A 39 -3.33 -11.50 12.77
CA VAL A 39 -2.95 -10.35 13.60
C VAL A 39 -3.87 -9.17 13.29
N PRO A 40 -4.89 -8.91 14.12
CA PRO A 40 -5.80 -7.78 13.91
C PRO A 40 -5.05 -6.45 13.79
N GLY A 41 -5.47 -5.59 12.86
CA GLY A 41 -4.82 -4.30 12.63
C GLY A 41 -3.46 -4.39 11.92
N VAL A 42 -3.08 -5.55 11.36
CA VAL A 42 -1.92 -5.63 10.45
C VAL A 42 -2.40 -5.63 9.01
N ILE A 43 -1.97 -4.64 8.25
CA ILE A 43 -2.18 -4.60 6.79
C ILE A 43 -1.03 -5.29 6.07
N VAL A 44 -1.38 -6.14 5.10
CA VAL A 44 -0.48 -6.86 4.20
C VAL A 44 -0.69 -6.33 2.78
N VAL A 45 0.40 -5.85 2.17
CA VAL A 45 0.40 -5.38 0.78
C VAL A 45 1.18 -6.38 -0.06
N GLN A 46 0.56 -6.90 -1.12
CA GLN A 46 1.17 -7.84 -2.05
C GLN A 46 1.23 -7.20 -3.45
N GLY A 47 2.43 -6.84 -3.87
CA GLY A 47 2.70 -6.35 -5.22
C GLY A 47 3.43 -7.40 -6.05
N ARG A 48 2.92 -7.72 -7.23
CA ARG A 48 3.63 -8.50 -8.25
C ARG A 48 4.12 -7.55 -9.33
N TRP A 49 5.40 -7.67 -9.67
CA TRP A 49 6.08 -6.78 -10.58
C TRP A 49 6.85 -7.59 -11.62
N ARG A 50 7.04 -7.00 -12.80
CA ARG A 50 7.77 -7.62 -13.90
C ARG A 50 9.27 -7.70 -13.61
N SER A 51 9.87 -6.68 -12.99
CA SER A 51 11.28 -6.72 -12.57
C SER A 51 11.53 -6.04 -11.22
N ALA A 52 12.75 -6.22 -10.69
CA ALA A 52 13.21 -5.52 -9.50
C ALA A 52 13.38 -4.01 -9.73
N GLU A 53 13.63 -3.57 -10.97
CA GLU A 53 13.66 -2.13 -11.29
C GLU A 53 12.27 -1.51 -11.18
N ASP A 54 11.22 -2.21 -11.60
CA ASP A 54 9.84 -1.71 -11.49
C ASP A 54 9.45 -1.53 -10.00
N VAL A 55 9.86 -2.47 -9.14
CA VAL A 55 9.70 -2.36 -7.68
C VAL A 55 10.45 -1.14 -7.12
N LYS A 56 11.68 -0.91 -7.59
CA LYS A 56 12.50 0.24 -7.16
C LYS A 56 11.89 1.56 -7.63
N ALA A 57 11.37 1.62 -8.85
CA ALA A 57 10.66 2.79 -9.34
C ALA A 57 9.39 3.06 -8.51
N HIS A 58 8.65 2.02 -8.14
CA HIS A 58 7.52 2.13 -7.21
C HIS A 58 7.96 2.66 -5.84
N SER A 59 9.05 2.14 -5.26
CA SER A 59 9.50 2.56 -3.93
C SER A 59 9.95 4.02 -3.85
N GLN A 60 10.28 4.63 -4.99
CA GLN A 60 10.66 6.04 -5.12
C GLN A 60 9.52 6.95 -5.58
N SER A 61 8.33 6.40 -5.79
CA SER A 61 7.19 7.15 -6.32
C SER A 61 6.58 8.10 -5.29
N LYS A 62 6.09 9.25 -5.77
CA LYS A 62 5.46 10.26 -4.91
C LYS A 62 4.19 9.73 -4.22
N HIS A 63 3.34 8.98 -4.93
CA HIS A 63 2.10 8.43 -4.34
C HIS A 63 2.37 7.46 -3.20
N LEU A 64 3.44 6.65 -3.29
CA LEU A 64 3.84 5.78 -2.19
C LEU A 64 4.36 6.59 -0.99
N ALA A 65 5.20 7.60 -1.23
CA ALA A 65 5.71 8.48 -0.17
C ALA A 65 4.57 9.22 0.56
N ASP A 66 3.60 9.75 -0.19
CA ASP A 66 2.43 10.45 0.36
C ASP A 66 1.55 9.48 1.19
N ALA A 67 1.35 8.25 0.71
CA ALA A 67 0.59 7.23 1.44
C ALA A 67 1.29 6.80 2.74
N ILE A 68 2.62 6.63 2.73
CA ILE A 68 3.39 6.33 3.94
C ILE A 68 3.27 7.47 4.95
N ALA A 69 3.39 8.73 4.50
CA ALA A 69 3.25 9.89 5.37
C ALA A 69 1.84 9.96 5.99
N ALA A 70 0.78 9.71 5.20
CA ALA A 70 -0.58 9.65 5.71
C ALA A 70 -0.73 8.57 6.80
N LEU A 71 -0.20 7.36 6.57
CA LEU A 71 -0.27 6.26 7.52
C LEU A 71 0.54 6.48 8.82
N GLN A 72 1.49 7.40 8.85
CA GLN A 72 2.29 7.72 10.05
C GLN A 72 1.57 8.66 11.04
N ILE A 73 0.51 9.34 10.58
CA ILE A 73 -0.21 10.36 11.36
C ILE A 73 -1.54 9.80 11.91
N ILE A 74 -1.87 8.56 11.54
CA ILE A 74 -3.12 7.87 11.80
C ILE A 74 -2.91 6.76 12.84
#